data_AF-A0A1D7XJE5-F1
#
_entry.id   AF-A0A1D7XJE5-F1
#
_cell.length_a   1.000
_cell.length_b   1.000
_cell.length_c   1.000
_cell.angle_alpha   90.00
_cell.angle_beta   90.00
_cell.angle_gamma   90.00
#
_symmetry.space_group_name_H-M   'P 1'
#
loop_
_entity.id
_entity.type
_entity.pdbx_description
1 polymer ?
#
loop_
_entity_poly.entity_id
_entity_poly.type
_entity_poly.pdbx_seq_one_letter_code
_entity_poly.pdbx_strand_id
1 'polypeptide(L)' 'MLWDIIKTIFYLWEWGRRLASITGNGNTISYKYNDSGIRTQKAVNDITTNYHLVGDKVNYEDNGIDNEE' A
#
# COMPACT_ATOMS: atom_id res chain seq x y z
N MET A 1 24.02 -18.49 -14.26
CA MET A 1 22.65 -18.29 -14.78
C MET A 1 21.78 -19.39 -14.24
N LEU A 2 20.86 -19.06 -13.34
CA LEU A 2 19.85 -19.99 -12.86
C LEU A 2 18.50 -19.26 -12.93
N TRP A 3 17.84 -19.51 -14.06
CA TRP A 3 16.42 -19.51 -14.35
C TRP A 3 15.52 -18.73 -13.41
N ASP A 4 14.90 -17.68 -13.95
CA ASP A 4 13.84 -16.89 -13.34
C ASP A 4 12.86 -17.78 -12.56
N ILE A 5 13.03 -17.79 -11.23
CA ILE A 5 12.01 -18.28 -10.30
C ILE A 5 10.75 -17.53 -10.68
N ILE A 6 9.70 -18.26 -11.08
CA ILE A 6 8.41 -17.67 -11.42
C ILE A 6 8.03 -16.75 -10.26
N LYS A 7 8.09 -15.44 -10.55
CA LYS A 7 7.82 -14.36 -9.61
C LYS A 7 6.31 -14.29 -9.42
N THR A 8 5.79 -15.22 -8.63
CA THR A 8 4.37 -15.26 -8.28
C THR A 8 4.05 -14.09 -7.38
N ILE A 9 3.02 -13.34 -7.78
CA ILE A 9 2.48 -12.22 -7.00
C ILE A 9 1.14 -12.68 -6.43
N PHE A 10 1.00 -12.59 -5.12
CA PHE A 10 -0.24 -12.87 -4.40
C PHE A 10 -0.98 -11.57 -4.12
N TYR A 11 -2.29 -11.58 -4.35
CA TYR A 11 -3.19 -10.47 -4.04
C TYR A 11 -4.23 -10.94 -3.02
N LEU A 12 -4.29 -10.27 -1.87
CA LEU A 12 -5.33 -10.50 -0.88
C LEU A 12 -6.41 -9.44 -1.04
N TRP A 13 -7.63 -9.89 -1.27
CA TRP A 13 -8.81 -9.03 -1.36
C TRP A 13 -9.72 -9.30 -0.17
N GLU A 14 -10.27 -8.24 0.39
CA GLU A 14 -11.27 -8.30 1.44
C GLU A 14 -12.49 -7.46 1.01
N TRP A 15 -13.63 -7.63 1.71
CA TRP A 15 -14.83 -6.81 1.51
C TRP A 15 -15.21 -6.69 0.01
N GLY A 16 -15.06 -7.79 -0.73
CA GLY A 16 -15.21 -7.83 -2.18
C GLY A 16 -13.98 -7.29 -2.92
N ARG A 17 -14.04 -6.02 -3.35
CA ARG A 17 -13.05 -5.41 -4.25
C ARG A 17 -12.03 -4.53 -3.52
N ARG A 18 -11.84 -4.72 -2.20
CA ARG A 18 -10.85 -3.97 -1.42
C ARG A 18 -9.54 -4.74 -1.35
N LEU A 19 -8.53 -4.28 -2.08
CA LEU A 19 -7.20 -4.89 -2.06
C LEU A 19 -6.53 -4.63 -0.71
N ALA A 20 -6.35 -5.67 0.10
CA ALA A 20 -5.75 -5.56 1.43
C ALA A 20 -4.22 -5.66 1.38
N SER A 21 -3.67 -6.59 0.58
CA SER A 21 -2.23 -6.73 0.44
C SER A 21 -1.78 -7.31 -0.90
N ILE A 22 -0.51 -7.04 -1.24
CA ILE A 22 0.22 -7.65 -2.33
C ILE A 22 1.53 -8.21 -1.77
N THR A 23 1.81 -9.49 -2.02
CA THR A 23 3.08 -10.12 -1.63
C THR A 23 3.73 -10.75 -2.85
N GLY A 24 4.97 -10.35 -3.14
CA GLY A 24 5.71 -10.87 -4.28
C GLY A 24 6.93 -10.01 -4.58
N ASN A 25 7.86 -10.54 -5.37
CA ASN A 25 9.09 -9.83 -5.79
C ASN A 25 9.92 -9.25 -4.64
N GLY A 26 9.91 -9.90 -3.47
CA GLY A 26 10.63 -9.44 -2.28
C GLY A 26 9.94 -8.29 -1.53
N ASN A 27 8.72 -7.92 -1.92
CA ASN A 27 7.94 -6.88 -1.26
C ASN A 27 6.67 -7.43 -0.63
N THR A 28 6.32 -6.85 0.52
CA THR A 28 4.99 -6.94 1.11
C THR A 28 4.38 -5.56 1.14
N ILE A 29 3.26 -5.38 0.45
CA ILE A 29 2.52 -4.12 0.39
C ILE A 29 1.19 -4.34 1.10
N SER A 30 0.80 -3.45 2.00
CA SER A 30 -0.52 -3.49 2.64
C SER A 30 -1.21 -2.14 2.57
N TYR A 31 -2.54 -2.17 2.64
CA TYR A 31 -3.38 -0.98 2.51
C TYR A 31 -4.44 -0.93 3.61
N LYS A 32 -4.71 0.28 4.12
CA LYS A 32 -5.89 0.57 4.96
C LYS A 32 -6.79 1.56 4.25
N TYR A 33 -8.07 1.49 4.61
CA TYR A 33 -9.13 2.27 3.98
C TYR A 33 -10.05 2.86 5.06
N ASN A 34 -10.64 4.02 4.80
CA ASN A 34 -11.75 4.54 5.60
C ASN A 34 -13.08 3.88 5.22
N ASP A 35 -14.16 4.25 5.90
CA ASP A 35 -15.51 3.69 5.70
C ASP A 35 -16.09 3.98 4.31
N SER A 36 -15.64 5.06 3.66
CA SER A 36 -15.97 5.40 2.26
C SER A 36 -15.16 4.59 1.24
N GLY A 37 -14.27 3.71 1.69
CA GLY A 37 -13.43 2.89 0.82
C GLY A 37 -12.23 3.62 0.20
N ILE A 38 -11.88 4.81 0.70
CA ILE A 38 -10.70 5.57 0.25
C ILE A 38 -9.48 5.11 1.05
N ARG A 39 -8.36 4.89 0.37
CA ARG A 39 -7.12 4.46 1.00
C ARG A 39 -6.58 5.55 1.93
N THR A 40 -6.30 5.20 3.18
CA THR A 40 -5.75 6.09 4.22
C THR A 40 -4.32 5.75 4.62
N GLN A 41 -3.85 4.55 4.29
CA GLN A 41 -2.48 4.13 4.57
C GLN A 41 -2.00 3.14 3.51
N LYS A 42 -0.70 3.20 3.20
CA LYS A 42 0.03 2.20 2.43
C LYS A 42 1.32 1.88 3.18
N ALA A 43 1.58 0.61 3.45
CA ALA A 43 2.89 0.17 3.90
C ALA A 43 3.58 -0.64 2.80
N VAL A 44 4.86 -0.39 2.55
CA VAL A 44 5.73 -1.16 1.67
C VAL A 44 6.92 -1.62 2.49
N ASN A 45 6.94 -2.91 2.82
CA ASN A 45 7.86 -3.48 3.80
C ASN A 45 7.80 -2.66 5.10
N ASP A 46 8.90 -1.99 5.46
CA ASP A 46 9.02 -1.24 6.71
C ASP A 46 8.65 0.25 6.58
N ILE A 47 8.38 0.74 5.37
CA ILE A 47 8.01 2.15 5.13
C ILE A 47 6.49 2.28 5.08
N THR A 48 5.93 3.13 5.94
CA THR A 48 4.50 3.43 5.98
C THR A 48 4.25 4.85 5.52
N THR A 49 3.44 5.02 4.48
CA THR A 49 2.89 6.30 4.02
C THR A 49 1.45 6.45 4.50
N ASN A 50 1.14 7.56 5.17
CA ASN A 50 -0.21 7.94 5.55
C ASN A 50 -0.78 8.97 4.57
N TYR A 51 -2.06 8.85 4.22
CA TYR A 51 -2.74 9.77 3.32
C TYR A 51 -3.72 10.65 4.11
N HIS A 52 -3.52 11.96 4.03
CA HIS A 52 -4.39 12.94 4.67
C HIS A 52 -5.43 13.44 3.67
N LEU A 53 -6.71 13.21 3.99
CA LEU A 53 -7.82 13.43 3.05
C LEU A 53 -8.55 14.75 3.31
N VAL A 54 -8.99 15.40 2.24
CA VAL A 54 -10.01 16.46 2.25
C VAL A 54 -11.15 16.01 1.33
N GLY A 55 -12.25 15.58 1.94
CA GLY A 55 -13.33 14.90 1.20
C GLY A 55 -12.85 13.56 0.63
N ASP A 56 -12.98 13.40 -0.69
CA ASP A 56 -12.57 12.20 -1.43
C ASP A 56 -11.15 12.29 -2.03
N LYS A 57 -10.44 13.39 -1.76
CA LYS A 57 -9.10 13.67 -2.31
C LYS A 57 -8.02 13.54 -1.25
N VAL A 58 -6.86 13.05 -1.68
CA VAL A 58 -5.61 13.16 -0.91
C VAL A 58 -5.11 14.59 -1.01
N ASN A 59 -4.94 15.26 0.12
CA ASN A 59 -4.41 16.62 0.22
C ASN A 59 -2.88 16.61 0.38
N TYR A 60 -2.37 15.71 1.22
CA TYR A 60 -0.93 15.42 1.31
C TYR A 60 -0.69 14.00 1.82
N GLU A 61 0.55 13.54 1.68
CA GLU A 61 1.04 12.27 2.20
C GLU A 61 2.31 12.47 3.02
N ASP A 62 2.53 11.61 4.00
CA ASP A 62 3.71 11.63 4.85
C ASP A 62 4.14 10.21 5.20
N ASN A 63 5.45 9.97 5.20
CA ASN A 63 6.06 8.71 5.63
C ASN A 63 7.02 8.87 6.82
N GLY A 64 7.15 10.08 7.37
CA GLY A 64 8.03 10.43 8.49
C GLY A 64 9.54 10.32 8.17
N ILE A 65 9.91 10.06 6.92
CA ILE A 65 11.30 9.89 6.46
C ILE A 65 11.65 11.02 5.48
N ASP A 66 10.70 11.41 4.65
CA ASP A 66 10.82 12.53 3.72
C ASP A 66 10.57 13.84 4.50
N ASN A 67 11.59 14.28 5.25
CA ASN A 67 11.59 15.61 5.82
C ASN A 67 11.87 16.60 4.68
N GLU A 68 10.87 17.42 4.31
CA GLU A 68 11.11 18.61 3.48
C GLU A 68 12.05 19.56 4.25
N GLU A 69 13.16 19.95 3.61
CA GLU A 69 14.08 21.00 4.08
C GLU A 69 13.54 22.39 3.73
#